data_AF-A0A957SCK8-F1
#
_entry.id   AF-A0A957SCK8-F1
#
_cell.length_a   1.000
_cell.length_b   1.000
_cell.length_c   1.000
_cell.angle_alpha   90.00
_cell.angle_beta   90.00
_cell.angle_gamma   90.00
#
_symmetry.space_group_name_H-M   'P 1'
#
loop_
_entity.id
_entity.type
_entity.pdbx_description
1 polymer ?
#
loop_
_entity_poly.entity_id
_entity_poly.type
_entity_poly.pdbx_seq_one_letter_code
_entity_poly.pdbx_strand_id
1 'polypeptide(L)'
;MSISRLQSEWFGNVRGDLLAGTVVALALIPEAIAFSIIAGVDPKVGLYASFSIAVVIAFVGGRPGMISAATGAMALVMVSLVREHGLEYLLAATVLTGILQILAGLLQLGTLLRFVSRSVMTGFVNALAILIFMAQLPEFNGASWVVYAMVAAGLAIIYLFPYITKAVPSPLVCIVTLTAFSIYMGLDIRTVGDMGALPDSFPLFLIPSIPLTWETLTIIFPYSLTLAVVGLLESLMTSVIVDDLTDTPS
;
A
#
# COMPACT_ATOMS: atom_id res chain seq x y z
N MET A 1 -1.24 -1.54 -30.40
CA MET A 1 -2.55 -1.25 -29.75
C MET A 1 -3.47 -0.64 -30.80
N SER A 2 -4.70 -1.14 -30.96
CA SER A 2 -5.66 -0.52 -31.91
C SER A 2 -6.25 0.75 -31.28
N ILE A 3 -6.52 1.79 -32.09
CA ILE A 3 -7.19 3.02 -31.64
C ILE A 3 -8.56 2.71 -31.02
N SER A 4 -9.29 1.74 -31.57
CA SER A 4 -10.58 1.31 -31.04
C SER A 4 -10.48 0.72 -29.63
N ARG A 5 -9.40 -0.01 -29.35
CA ARG A 5 -9.13 -0.60 -28.02
C ARG A 5 -8.78 0.48 -26.99
N LEU A 6 -7.97 1.45 -27.38
CA LEU A 6 -7.67 2.61 -26.52
C LEU A 6 -8.93 3.41 -26.22
N GLN A 7 -9.81 3.63 -27.20
CA GLN A 7 -11.09 4.32 -26.96
C GLN A 7 -11.98 3.54 -25.99
N SER A 8 -12.08 2.22 -26.11
CA SER A 8 -12.88 1.42 -25.17
C SER A 8 -12.26 1.37 -23.77
N GLU A 9 -10.93 1.28 -23.65
CA GLU A 9 -10.25 1.23 -22.35
C GLU A 9 -10.35 2.58 -21.60
N TRP A 10 -10.25 3.70 -22.30
CA TRP A 10 -10.25 5.04 -21.68
C TRP A 10 -11.64 5.64 -21.49
N PHE A 11 -12.58 5.34 -22.39
CA PHE A 11 -13.88 5.99 -22.43
C PHE A 11 -15.07 5.02 -22.43
N GLY A 12 -14.83 3.71 -22.30
CA GLY A 12 -15.89 2.69 -22.35
C GLY A 12 -16.85 2.74 -21.16
N ASN A 13 -16.36 3.04 -19.95
CA ASN A 13 -17.19 3.06 -18.73
C ASN A 13 -16.80 4.16 -17.74
N VAL A 14 -16.75 5.41 -18.21
CA VAL A 14 -16.34 6.58 -17.40
C VAL A 14 -17.06 6.65 -16.04
N ARG A 15 -18.37 6.38 -16.00
CA ARG A 15 -19.14 6.41 -14.74
C ARG A 15 -18.71 5.31 -13.77
N GLY A 16 -18.55 4.07 -14.26
CA GLY A 16 -18.12 2.96 -13.43
C GLY A 16 -16.70 3.16 -12.90
N ASP A 17 -15.79 3.61 -13.77
CA ASP A 17 -14.38 3.81 -13.43
C ASP A 17 -14.19 4.94 -12.42
N LEU A 18 -14.92 6.06 -12.58
CA LEU A 18 -14.89 7.15 -11.60
C LEU A 18 -15.43 6.72 -10.24
N LEU A 19 -16.53 5.96 -10.21
CA LEU A 19 -17.11 5.47 -8.96
C LEU A 19 -16.17 4.48 -8.28
N ALA A 20 -15.65 3.50 -9.02
CA ALA A 20 -14.71 2.50 -8.51
C ALA A 20 -13.43 3.16 -7.99
N GLY A 21 -12.83 4.06 -8.78
CA GLY A 21 -11.63 4.81 -8.40
C GLY A 21 -11.84 5.65 -7.14
N THR A 22 -13.00 6.28 -6.99
CA THR A 22 -13.33 7.05 -5.77
C THR A 22 -13.46 6.16 -4.54
N VAL A 23 -14.15 5.02 -4.67
CA VAL A 23 -14.32 4.07 -3.56
C VAL A 23 -12.98 3.49 -3.12
N VAL A 24 -12.15 3.08 -4.08
CA VAL A 24 -10.81 2.55 -3.82
C VAL A 24 -9.92 3.64 -3.21
N ALA A 25 -9.92 4.86 -3.73
CA ALA A 25 -9.13 5.95 -3.17
C ALA A 25 -9.47 6.21 -1.69
N LEU A 26 -10.76 6.21 -1.33
CA LEU A 26 -11.19 6.34 0.06
C LEU A 26 -10.72 5.18 0.95
N ALA A 27 -10.66 3.96 0.41
CA ALA A 27 -10.14 2.80 1.12
C ALA A 27 -8.60 2.84 1.29
N LEU A 28 -7.88 3.36 0.30
CA LEU A 28 -6.41 3.39 0.28
C LEU A 28 -5.81 4.43 1.25
N ILE A 29 -6.51 5.53 1.54
CA ILE A 29 -6.00 6.58 2.45
C ILE A 29 -5.57 6.01 3.81
N PRO A 30 -6.46 5.32 4.57
CA PRO A 30 -6.07 4.77 5.87
C PRO A 30 -5.01 3.67 5.76
N GLU A 31 -5.02 2.87 4.69
CA GLU A 31 -4.02 1.82 4.48
C GLU A 31 -2.61 2.42 4.29
N ALA A 32 -2.47 3.42 3.42
CA ALA A 32 -1.20 4.09 3.15
C ALA A 32 -0.65 4.78 4.41
N ILE A 33 -1.52 5.39 5.21
CA ILE A 33 -1.16 5.99 6.50
C ILE A 33 -0.66 4.91 7.46
N ALA A 34 -1.42 3.82 7.65
CA ALA A 34 -1.06 2.74 8.57
C ALA A 34 0.25 2.06 8.18
N PHE A 35 0.46 1.77 6.89
CA PHE A 35 1.71 1.15 6.42
C PHE A 35 2.93 2.07 6.54
N SER A 36 2.76 3.39 6.41
CA SER A 36 3.83 4.34 6.68
C SER A 36 4.27 4.30 8.14
N ILE A 37 3.29 4.30 9.05
CA ILE A 37 3.54 4.22 10.51
C ILE A 37 4.24 2.91 10.86
N ILE A 38 3.81 1.79 10.27
CA ILE A 38 4.46 0.48 10.46
C ILE A 38 5.91 0.50 9.96
N ALA A 39 6.17 1.14 8.82
CA ALA A 39 7.52 1.32 8.26
C ALA A 39 8.39 2.33 9.06
N GLY A 40 7.81 3.02 10.04
CA GLY A 40 8.52 4.04 10.83
C GLY A 40 8.80 5.33 10.07
N VAL A 41 7.96 5.67 9.10
CA VAL A 41 8.05 6.91 8.30
C VAL A 41 6.78 7.74 8.42
N ASP A 42 6.88 9.03 8.07
CA ASP A 42 5.73 9.92 8.02
C ASP A 42 4.61 9.38 7.11
N PRO A 43 3.33 9.50 7.50
CA PRO A 43 2.18 9.15 6.66
C PRO A 43 2.21 9.77 5.25
N LYS A 44 2.83 10.95 5.14
CA LYS A 44 3.09 11.65 3.87
C LYS A 44 3.81 10.78 2.85
N VAL A 45 4.75 9.93 3.26
CA VAL A 45 5.53 9.06 2.36
C VAL A 45 4.64 8.04 1.67
N GLY A 46 3.80 7.29 2.43
CA GLY A 46 2.92 6.29 1.84
C GLY A 46 1.79 6.88 0.99
N LEU A 47 1.26 8.05 1.36
CA LEU A 47 0.24 8.75 0.57
C LEU A 47 0.82 9.25 -0.76
N TYR A 48 2.02 9.81 -0.75
CA TYR A 48 2.72 10.19 -1.98
C TYR A 48 3.11 9.00 -2.85
N ALA A 49 3.56 7.89 -2.24
CA ALA A 49 3.85 6.67 -2.97
C ALA A 49 2.59 6.13 -3.65
N SER A 50 1.48 6.04 -2.93
CA SER A 50 0.20 5.55 -3.47
C SER A 50 -0.29 6.42 -4.62
N PHE A 51 -0.25 7.75 -4.47
CA PHE A 51 -0.61 8.67 -5.54
C PHE A 51 0.30 8.52 -6.77
N SER A 52 1.61 8.57 -6.57
CA SER A 52 2.58 8.57 -7.67
C SER A 52 2.56 7.25 -8.44
N ILE A 53 2.47 6.11 -7.75
CA ILE A 53 2.38 4.78 -8.37
C ILE A 53 1.05 4.66 -9.13
N ALA A 54 -0.08 5.06 -8.54
CA ALA A 54 -1.38 4.97 -9.20
C ALA A 54 -1.42 5.80 -10.50
N VAL A 55 -0.88 7.02 -10.47
CA VAL A 55 -0.79 7.87 -11.66
C VAL A 55 0.11 7.23 -12.72
N VAL A 56 1.31 6.79 -12.36
CA VAL A 56 2.25 6.19 -13.33
C VAL A 56 1.65 4.93 -13.96
N ILE A 57 1.14 4.01 -13.14
CA ILE A 57 0.57 2.73 -13.60
C ILE A 57 -0.71 2.92 -14.40
N ALA A 58 -1.50 3.97 -14.16
CA ALA A 58 -2.65 4.28 -15.03
C ALA A 58 -2.25 4.53 -16.50
N PHE A 59 -1.01 4.98 -16.77
CA PHE A 59 -0.51 5.19 -18.13
C PHE A 59 0.35 4.04 -18.66
N VAL A 60 1.21 3.43 -17.83
CA VAL A 60 2.19 2.43 -18.29
C VAL A 60 1.86 1.00 -17.85
N GLY A 61 0.82 0.81 -17.05
CA GLY A 61 0.42 -0.50 -16.53
C GLY A 61 -0.03 -1.46 -17.63
N GLY A 62 0.31 -2.74 -17.46
CA GLY A 62 -0.08 -3.79 -18.41
C GLY A 62 -1.53 -4.24 -18.29
N ARG A 63 -2.18 -3.98 -17.13
CA ARG A 63 -3.51 -4.49 -16.83
C ARG A 63 -4.50 -3.41 -16.35
N PRO A 64 -5.43 -2.94 -17.22
CA PRO A 64 -6.44 -1.98 -16.83
C PRO A 64 -7.32 -2.47 -15.67
N GLY A 65 -7.69 -1.57 -14.76
CA GLY A 65 -8.51 -1.87 -13.59
C GLY A 65 -7.73 -2.41 -12.38
N MET A 66 -6.45 -2.73 -12.53
CA MET A 66 -5.57 -3.07 -11.41
C MET A 66 -5.12 -1.81 -10.67
N ILE A 67 -5.13 -1.88 -9.34
CA ILE A 67 -4.65 -0.81 -8.46
C ILE A 67 -3.25 -1.16 -7.96
N SER A 68 -2.33 -0.21 -8.07
CA SER A 68 -0.99 -0.30 -7.50
C SER A 68 -0.76 0.90 -6.58
N ALA A 69 -0.44 0.63 -5.32
CA ALA A 69 -0.27 1.62 -4.27
C ALA A 69 0.70 1.12 -3.18
N ALA A 70 0.78 1.82 -2.05
CA ALA A 70 1.56 1.34 -0.90
C ALA A 70 0.90 0.11 -0.27
N THR A 71 1.65 -0.95 -0.05
CA THR A 71 1.17 -2.19 0.59
C THR A 71 1.98 -2.53 1.83
N GLY A 72 1.36 -3.27 2.77
CA GLY A 72 2.04 -3.79 3.96
C GLY A 72 3.21 -4.71 3.61
N ALA A 73 3.11 -5.46 2.51
CA ALA A 73 4.18 -6.32 2.00
C ALA A 73 5.48 -5.54 1.73
N MET A 74 5.36 -4.38 1.08
CA MET A 74 6.51 -3.52 0.79
C MET A 74 6.99 -2.81 2.06
N ALA A 75 6.06 -2.28 2.87
CA ALA A 75 6.38 -1.55 4.09
C ALA A 75 7.18 -2.39 5.09
N LEU A 76 6.77 -3.63 5.34
CA LEU A 76 7.42 -4.53 6.31
C LEU A 76 8.85 -4.89 5.93
N VAL A 77 9.17 -4.98 4.64
CA VAL A 77 10.54 -5.23 4.17
C VAL A 77 11.45 -4.02 4.42
N MET A 78 10.89 -2.81 4.45
CA MET A 78 11.66 -1.57 4.61
C MET A 78 11.88 -1.14 6.07
N VAL A 79 11.18 -1.74 7.04
CA VAL A 79 11.23 -1.35 8.46
C VAL A 79 12.67 -1.28 8.99
N SER A 80 13.48 -2.32 8.76
CA SER A 80 14.87 -2.34 9.25
C SER A 80 15.75 -1.33 8.52
N LEU A 81 15.56 -1.16 7.21
CA LEU A 81 16.31 -0.18 6.42
C LEU A 81 16.08 1.25 6.93
N VAL A 82 14.82 1.63 7.16
CA VAL A 82 14.46 2.95 7.70
C VAL A 82 15.02 3.14 9.10
N ARG A 83 14.88 2.13 9.96
CA ARG A 83 15.36 2.21 11.34
C ARG A 83 16.87 2.36 11.44
N GLU A 84 17.63 1.70 10.58
CA GLU A 84 19.09 1.66 10.64
C GLU A 84 19.75 2.78 9.81
N HIS A 85 19.17 3.17 8.68
CA HIS A 85 19.79 4.05 7.69
C HIS A 85 18.95 5.28 7.31
N GLY A 86 17.68 5.33 7.72
CA GLY A 86 16.79 6.48 7.51
C GLY A 86 16.02 6.49 6.20
N LEU A 87 15.16 7.51 6.04
CA LEU A 87 14.25 7.68 4.90
C LEU A 87 14.97 7.76 3.56
N GLU A 88 16.11 8.43 3.50
CA GLU A 88 16.86 8.64 2.26
C GLU A 88 17.34 7.31 1.63
N TYR A 89 17.70 6.33 2.47
CA TYR A 89 18.06 4.98 2.01
C TYR A 89 16.84 4.21 1.50
N LEU A 90 15.66 4.39 2.11
CA LEU A 90 14.40 3.85 1.59
C LEU A 90 14.14 4.41 0.19
N LEU A 91 14.24 5.73 0.00
CA LEU A 91 14.00 6.35 -1.30
C LEU A 91 14.95 5.80 -2.37
N ALA A 92 16.25 5.70 -2.07
CA ALA A 92 17.22 5.12 -3.00
C ALA A 92 16.95 3.63 -3.29
N ALA A 93 16.56 2.85 -2.28
CA ALA A 93 16.18 1.45 -2.46
C ALA A 93 14.95 1.33 -3.39
N THR A 94 13.93 2.19 -3.23
CA THR A 94 12.75 2.16 -4.10
C THR A 94 13.06 2.53 -5.56
N VAL A 95 13.98 3.48 -5.78
CA VAL A 95 14.47 3.80 -7.14
C VAL A 95 15.17 2.58 -7.75
N LEU A 96 16.06 1.93 -7.00
CA LEU A 96 16.75 0.72 -7.46
C LEU A 96 15.76 -0.43 -7.70
N THR A 97 14.75 -0.61 -6.85
CA THR A 97 13.65 -1.56 -7.06
C THR A 97 12.96 -1.33 -8.40
N GLY A 98 12.59 -0.09 -8.71
CA GLY A 98 11.95 0.24 -10.00
C GLY A 98 12.86 -0.09 -11.19
N ILE A 99 14.17 0.22 -11.09
CA ILE A 99 15.15 -0.16 -12.11
C ILE A 99 15.20 -1.69 -12.29
N LEU A 100 15.28 -2.44 -11.19
CA LEU A 100 15.31 -3.91 -11.22
C LEU A 100 14.03 -4.50 -11.83
N GLN A 101 12.86 -3.92 -11.52
CA GLN A 101 11.58 -4.35 -12.09
C GLN A 101 11.49 -4.08 -13.60
N ILE A 102 11.95 -2.91 -14.05
CA ILE A 102 12.03 -2.58 -15.48
C ILE A 102 12.97 -3.56 -16.19
N LEU A 103 14.16 -3.81 -15.63
CA LEU A 103 15.10 -4.78 -16.19
C LEU A 103 14.51 -6.19 -16.23
N ALA A 104 13.82 -6.63 -15.19
CA ALA A 104 13.14 -7.92 -15.16
C ALA A 104 12.05 -8.03 -16.24
N GLY A 105 11.30 -6.95 -16.48
CA GLY A 105 10.32 -6.86 -17.57
C GLY A 105 10.97 -6.93 -18.95
N LEU A 106 12.06 -6.19 -19.18
CA LEU A 106 12.81 -6.21 -20.44
C LEU A 106 13.42 -7.59 -20.73
N LEU A 107 13.88 -8.29 -19.69
CA LEU A 107 14.43 -9.64 -19.77
C LEU A 107 13.34 -10.73 -19.75
N GLN A 108 12.06 -10.36 -19.72
CA GLN A 108 10.90 -11.27 -19.72
C GLN A 108 10.92 -12.29 -18.56
N LEU A 109 11.45 -11.89 -17.41
CA LEU A 109 11.59 -12.74 -16.23
C LEU A 109 10.25 -13.03 -15.53
N GLY A 110 9.15 -12.40 -15.95
CA GLY A 110 7.80 -12.67 -15.41
C GLY A 110 7.42 -14.15 -15.50
N THR A 111 7.89 -14.84 -16.55
CA THR A 111 7.66 -16.29 -16.72
C THR A 111 8.35 -17.11 -15.64
N LEU A 112 9.43 -16.63 -15.02
CA LEU A 112 10.14 -17.33 -13.94
C LEU A 112 9.37 -17.30 -12.62
N LEU A 113 8.46 -16.34 -12.45
CA LEU A 113 7.70 -16.20 -11.20
C LEU A 113 6.74 -17.38 -10.97
N ARG A 114 6.39 -18.13 -12.02
CA ARG A 114 5.66 -19.41 -11.90
C ARG A 114 6.41 -20.50 -11.13
N PHE A 115 7.73 -20.35 -10.96
CA PHE A 115 8.55 -21.28 -10.18
C PHE A 115 8.53 -20.97 -8.67
N VAL A 116 7.95 -19.84 -8.24
CA VAL A 116 7.77 -19.55 -6.82
C VAL A 116 6.73 -20.50 -6.25
N SER A 117 7.16 -21.33 -5.29
CA SER A 117 6.28 -22.34 -4.71
C SER A 117 5.12 -21.71 -3.93
N ARG A 118 3.96 -22.37 -3.96
CA ARG A 118 2.82 -21.99 -3.12
C ARG A 118 3.17 -21.92 -1.64
N SER A 119 4.02 -22.81 -1.14
CA SER A 119 4.46 -22.82 0.26
C SER A 119 5.19 -21.54 0.66
N VAL A 120 6.00 -20.97 -0.24
CA VAL A 120 6.69 -19.69 0.01
C VAL A 120 5.69 -18.53 0.06
N MET A 121 4.75 -18.48 -0.88
CA MET A 121 3.72 -17.43 -0.91
C MET A 121 2.82 -17.51 0.33
N THR A 122 2.32 -18.69 0.70
CA THR A 122 1.52 -18.87 1.92
C THR A 122 2.31 -18.52 3.17
N GLY A 123 3.58 -18.93 3.25
CA GLY A 123 4.46 -18.56 4.36
C GLY A 123 4.65 -17.04 4.47
N PHE A 124 4.88 -16.36 3.35
CA PHE A 124 4.99 -14.91 3.28
C PHE A 124 3.72 -14.19 3.72
N VAL A 125 2.56 -14.57 3.18
CA VAL A 125 1.26 -13.96 3.54
C VAL A 125 0.93 -14.16 5.02
N ASN A 126 1.17 -15.36 5.56
CA ASN A 126 0.97 -15.64 6.99
C ASN A 126 1.91 -14.81 7.88
N ALA A 127 3.20 -14.73 7.52
CA ALA A 127 4.17 -13.91 8.25
C ALA A 127 3.78 -12.44 8.21
N LEU A 128 3.36 -11.93 7.06
CA LEU A 128 2.86 -10.57 6.88
C LEU A 128 1.66 -10.29 7.78
N ALA A 129 0.66 -11.17 7.80
CA ALA A 129 -0.53 -11.00 8.63
C ALA A 129 -0.18 -10.96 10.13
N ILE A 130 0.70 -11.86 10.58
CA ILE A 130 1.19 -11.90 11.97
C ILE A 130 1.98 -10.62 12.29
N LEU A 131 2.84 -10.16 11.39
CA LEU A 131 3.63 -8.95 11.58
C LEU A 131 2.75 -7.69 11.65
N ILE A 132 1.73 -7.57 10.80
CA ILE A 132 0.75 -6.48 10.88
C ILE A 132 0.06 -6.49 12.24
N PHE A 133 -0.40 -7.67 12.70
CA PHE A 133 -1.05 -7.81 14.00
C PHE A 133 -0.10 -7.43 15.15
N MET A 134 1.14 -7.94 15.12
CA MET A 134 2.18 -7.60 16.11
C MET A 134 2.51 -6.10 16.09
N ALA A 135 2.50 -5.46 14.93
CA ALA A 135 2.74 -4.02 14.81
C ALA A 135 1.64 -3.16 15.45
N GLN A 136 0.45 -3.72 15.71
CA GLN A 136 -0.61 -3.01 16.45
C GLN A 136 -0.44 -3.10 17.97
N LEU A 137 0.26 -4.12 18.49
CA LEU A 137 0.38 -4.35 19.94
C LEU A 137 1.03 -3.18 20.71
N PRO A 138 2.05 -2.48 20.18
CA PRO A 138 2.62 -1.30 20.84
C PRO A 138 1.60 -0.21 21.15
N GLU A 139 0.52 -0.09 20.36
CA GLU A 139 -0.54 0.91 20.57
C GLU A 139 -1.40 0.64 21.81
N PHE A 140 -1.30 -0.55 22.40
CA PHE A 140 -1.98 -0.90 23.66
C PHE A 140 -1.09 -0.74 24.89
N ASN A 141 0.22 -0.53 24.73
CA ASN A 141 1.15 -0.42 25.86
C ASN A 141 0.92 0.88 26.62
N GLY A 142 0.42 0.78 27.86
CA GLY A 142 0.08 1.94 28.68
C GLY A 142 -1.16 2.70 28.20
N ALA A 143 -1.95 2.10 27.30
CA ALA A 143 -3.14 2.71 26.74
C ALA A 143 -4.27 2.80 27.77
N SER A 144 -5.07 3.88 27.69
CA SER A 144 -6.29 4.03 28.47
C SER A 144 -7.34 2.98 28.08
N TRP A 145 -8.23 2.61 29.00
CA TRP A 145 -9.37 1.73 28.72
C TRP A 145 -10.23 2.25 27.54
N VAL A 146 -10.22 3.57 27.32
CA VAL A 146 -10.89 4.24 26.20
C VAL A 146 -10.38 3.70 24.86
N VAL A 147 -9.08 3.44 24.71
CA VAL A 147 -8.49 2.87 23.49
C VAL A 147 -9.05 1.47 23.22
N TYR A 148 -9.12 0.62 24.25
CA TYR A 148 -9.70 -0.72 24.14
C TYR A 148 -11.18 -0.67 23.75
N ALA A 149 -11.95 0.25 24.35
CA ALA A 149 -13.36 0.46 24.01
C ALA A 149 -13.52 0.94 22.55
N MET A 150 -12.65 1.83 22.09
CA MET A 150 -12.67 2.32 20.71
C MET A 150 -12.33 1.23 19.70
N VAL A 151 -11.32 0.40 19.98
CA VAL A 151 -10.98 -0.75 19.13
C VAL A 151 -12.14 -1.75 19.09
N ALA A 152 -12.72 -2.10 20.24
CA ALA A 152 -13.86 -3.02 20.30
C ALA A 152 -15.07 -2.48 19.53
N ALA A 153 -15.38 -1.18 19.69
CA ALA A 153 -16.44 -0.52 18.93
C ALA A 153 -16.13 -0.51 17.42
N GLY A 154 -14.88 -0.25 17.04
CA GLY A 154 -14.45 -0.26 15.64
C GLY A 154 -14.60 -1.64 15.01
N LEU A 155 -14.16 -2.70 15.69
CA LEU A 155 -14.37 -4.08 15.23
C LEU A 155 -15.87 -4.41 15.12
N ALA A 156 -16.68 -3.99 16.09
CA ALA A 156 -18.12 -4.17 16.03
C ALA A 156 -18.74 -3.47 14.81
N ILE A 157 -18.33 -2.23 14.50
CA ILE A 157 -18.78 -1.54 13.28
C ILE A 157 -18.34 -2.29 12.02
N ILE A 158 -17.06 -2.66 11.93
CA ILE A 158 -16.50 -3.34 10.76
C ILE A 158 -17.25 -4.64 10.45
N TYR A 159 -17.54 -5.46 11.47
CA TYR A 159 -18.19 -6.75 11.28
C TYR A 159 -19.72 -6.70 11.22
N LEU A 160 -20.36 -5.79 11.97
CA LEU A 160 -21.84 -5.76 12.08
C LEU A 160 -22.50 -4.80 11.10
N PHE A 161 -21.85 -3.68 10.72
CA PHE A 161 -22.44 -2.71 9.79
C PHE A 161 -22.79 -3.28 8.40
N PRO A 162 -22.01 -4.21 7.80
CA PRO A 162 -22.35 -4.83 6.52
C PRO A 162 -23.68 -5.60 6.50
N TYR A 163 -24.22 -5.96 7.68
CA TYR A 163 -25.56 -6.58 7.79
C TYR A 163 -26.70 -5.57 7.61
N ILE A 164 -26.42 -4.27 7.78
CA ILE A 164 -27.39 -3.19 7.55
C ILE A 164 -27.35 -2.75 6.09
N THR A 165 -26.14 -2.50 5.56
CA THR A 165 -25.94 -2.10 4.16
C THR A 165 -24.56 -2.51 3.65
N LYS A 166 -24.49 -2.84 2.36
CA LYS A 166 -23.25 -3.14 1.64
C LYS A 166 -22.83 -2.03 0.67
N ALA A 167 -23.57 -0.92 0.64
CA ALA A 167 -23.32 0.17 -0.29
C ALA A 167 -22.08 1.00 0.06
N VAL A 168 -21.72 1.06 1.34
CA VAL A 168 -20.57 1.82 1.86
C VAL A 168 -19.62 0.86 2.59
N PRO A 169 -18.30 0.92 2.35
CA PRO A 169 -17.34 0.11 3.09
C PRO A 169 -17.44 0.33 4.60
N SER A 170 -17.59 -0.73 5.38
CA SER A 170 -17.67 -0.63 6.85
C SER A 170 -16.39 -0.03 7.49
N PRO A 171 -15.16 -0.22 6.96
CA PRO A 171 -14.00 0.49 7.49
C PRO A 171 -14.10 2.01 7.39
N LEU A 172 -14.68 2.53 6.30
CA LEU A 172 -14.89 3.98 6.12
C LEU A 172 -15.88 4.51 7.17
N VAL A 173 -16.98 3.78 7.38
CA VAL A 173 -17.96 4.14 8.42
C VAL A 173 -17.32 4.11 9.80
N CYS A 174 -16.52 3.08 10.10
CA CYS A 174 -15.76 2.99 11.35
C CYS A 174 -14.88 4.22 11.56
N ILE A 175 -14.07 4.60 10.57
CA ILE A 175 -13.19 5.77 10.68
C ILE A 175 -14.00 7.05 10.95
N VAL A 176 -14.99 7.35 10.11
CA VAL A 176 -15.78 8.59 10.24
C VAL A 176 -16.50 8.66 11.59
N THR A 177 -17.14 7.56 12.01
CA THR A 177 -17.91 7.53 13.25
C THR A 177 -17.04 7.62 14.49
N LEU A 178 -15.94 6.88 14.56
CA LEU A 178 -15.03 6.92 15.71
C LEU A 178 -14.26 8.24 15.79
N THR A 179 -13.86 8.82 14.65
CA THR A 179 -13.24 10.16 14.62
C THR A 179 -14.23 11.22 15.10
N ALA A 180 -15.46 11.24 14.59
CA ALA A 180 -16.48 12.20 15.04
C ALA A 180 -16.80 12.05 16.53
N PHE A 181 -16.91 10.81 17.02
CA PHE A 181 -17.15 10.52 18.42
C PHE A 181 -15.99 10.99 19.31
N SER A 182 -14.74 10.70 18.90
CA SER A 182 -13.54 11.10 19.63
C SER A 182 -13.44 12.63 19.78
N ILE A 183 -13.68 13.36 18.69
CA ILE A 183 -13.69 14.83 18.69
C ILE A 183 -14.82 15.38 19.58
N TYR A 184 -16.04 14.84 19.44
CA TYR A 184 -17.20 15.30 20.20
C TYR A 184 -17.05 15.10 21.72
N MET A 185 -16.47 13.96 22.13
CA MET A 185 -16.21 13.65 23.54
C MET A 185 -14.90 14.24 24.06
N GLY A 186 -14.06 14.82 23.20
CA GLY A 186 -12.74 15.34 23.58
C GLY A 186 -11.83 14.26 24.16
N LEU A 187 -11.82 13.06 23.58
CA LEU A 187 -11.03 11.95 24.08
C LEU A 187 -9.53 12.24 23.92
N ASP A 188 -8.79 12.15 25.01
CA ASP A 188 -7.33 12.26 25.02
C ASP A 188 -6.71 10.91 24.62
N ILE A 189 -6.65 10.67 23.30
CA ILE A 189 -6.06 9.49 22.68
C ILE A 189 -5.10 9.91 21.58
N ARG A 190 -4.05 9.10 21.35
CA ARG A 190 -3.06 9.33 20.30
C ARG A 190 -3.75 9.34 18.93
N THR A 191 -3.47 10.35 18.13
CA THR A 191 -4.05 10.57 16.80
C THR A 191 -3.03 10.30 15.71
N VAL A 192 -3.48 10.19 14.46
CA VAL A 192 -2.59 10.02 13.29
C VAL A 192 -1.61 11.18 13.15
N GLY A 193 -2.02 12.41 13.51
CA GLY A 193 -1.16 13.59 13.45
C GLY A 193 0.02 13.55 14.42
N ASP A 194 -0.08 12.76 15.49
CA ASP A 194 1.00 12.56 16.46
C ASP A 194 2.05 11.55 15.96
N MET A 195 1.74 10.80 14.89
CA MET A 195 2.59 9.74 14.33
C MET A 195 3.55 10.22 13.25
N GLY A 196 3.32 11.43 12.73
CA GLY A 196 4.11 11.98 11.64
C GLY A 196 3.33 12.98 10.80
N ALA A 197 4.03 13.61 9.87
CA ALA A 197 3.45 14.64 9.01
C ALA A 197 2.50 14.05 7.96
N LEU A 198 1.37 14.73 7.75
CA LEU A 198 0.48 14.50 6.60
C LEU A 198 0.91 15.38 5.40
N PRO A 199 0.56 15.00 4.16
CA PRO A 199 0.80 15.85 2.99
C PRO A 199 0.12 17.22 3.11
N ASP A 200 0.88 18.27 2.83
CA ASP A 200 0.45 19.67 2.81
C ASP A 200 0.64 20.33 1.42
N SER A 201 1.26 19.60 0.50
CA SER A 201 1.70 20.05 -0.81
C SER A 201 1.67 18.88 -1.80
N PHE A 202 1.86 19.15 -3.09
CA PHE A 202 2.08 18.09 -4.07
C PHE A 202 3.43 17.39 -3.84
N PRO A 203 3.58 16.11 -4.22
CA PRO A 203 4.85 15.42 -4.13
C PRO A 203 5.89 16.15 -4.98
N LEU A 204 6.94 16.63 -4.33
CA LEU A 204 8.09 17.23 -5.01
C LEU A 204 9.04 16.12 -5.44
N PHE A 205 9.67 16.31 -6.59
CA PHE A 205 10.73 15.42 -7.03
C PHE A 205 11.95 15.61 -6.12
N LEU A 206 12.20 14.61 -5.28
CA LEU A 206 13.33 14.58 -4.36
C LEU A 206 14.37 13.61 -4.91
N ILE A 207 15.61 14.07 -5.03
CA ILE A 207 16.75 13.20 -5.30
C ILE A 207 17.30 12.77 -3.94
N PRO A 208 17.40 11.46 -3.65
CA PRO A 208 17.89 10.99 -2.36
C PRO A 208 19.27 11.57 -2.04
N SER A 209 19.41 12.23 -0.89
CA SER A 209 20.66 12.88 -0.49
C SER A 209 21.57 11.89 0.25
N ILE A 210 22.04 10.87 -0.47
CA ILE A 210 22.96 9.84 0.05
C ILE A 210 24.24 9.75 -0.77
N PRO A 211 25.37 9.32 -0.18
CA PRO A 211 26.58 9.03 -0.94
C PRO A 211 26.31 7.93 -1.98
N LEU A 212 26.60 8.19 -3.25
CA LEU A 212 26.50 7.18 -4.30
C LEU A 212 27.78 6.32 -4.32
N THR A 213 27.97 5.52 -3.26
CA THR A 213 29.13 4.66 -3.08
C THR A 213 28.77 3.18 -3.22
N TRP A 214 29.80 2.35 -3.37
CA TRP A 214 29.64 0.89 -3.37
C TRP A 214 29.03 0.38 -2.05
N GLU A 215 29.37 1.00 -0.94
CA GLU A 215 28.81 0.69 0.38
C GLU A 215 27.30 0.90 0.41
N THR A 216 26.83 2.06 -0.04
CA THR A 216 25.40 2.35 -0.14
C THR A 216 24.69 1.34 -1.03
N LEU A 217 25.28 0.97 -2.18
CA LEU A 217 24.72 -0.07 -3.04
C LEU A 217 24.63 -1.42 -2.31
N THR A 218 25.66 -1.84 -1.58
CA THR A 218 25.63 -3.10 -0.82
C THR A 218 24.58 -3.10 0.29
N ILE A 219 24.27 -1.94 0.86
CA ILE A 219 23.20 -1.79 1.85
C ILE A 219 21.83 -1.91 1.19
N ILE A 220 21.55 -1.14 0.12
CA ILE A 220 20.20 -1.07 -0.45
C ILE A 220 19.87 -2.24 -1.39
N PHE A 221 20.87 -2.89 -1.99
CA PHE A 221 20.65 -3.90 -3.03
C PHE A 221 19.83 -5.11 -2.54
N PRO A 222 20.10 -5.72 -1.37
CA PRO A 222 19.28 -6.84 -0.87
C PRO A 222 17.81 -6.45 -0.67
N TYR A 223 17.55 -5.28 -0.08
CA TYR A 223 16.20 -4.74 0.07
C TYR A 223 15.54 -4.46 -1.28
N SER A 224 16.28 -3.87 -2.21
CA SER A 224 15.75 -3.50 -3.52
C SER A 224 15.36 -4.72 -4.33
N LEU A 225 16.14 -5.79 -4.24
CA LEU A 225 15.90 -7.08 -4.89
C LEU A 225 14.68 -7.80 -4.28
N THR A 226 14.57 -7.86 -2.95
CA THR A 226 13.41 -8.47 -2.30
C THR A 226 12.13 -7.71 -2.61
N LEU A 227 12.15 -6.37 -2.54
CA LEU A 227 11.05 -5.51 -2.95
C LEU A 227 10.67 -5.71 -4.43
N ALA A 228 11.67 -5.85 -5.33
CA ALA A 228 11.40 -6.10 -6.74
C ALA A 228 10.67 -7.43 -6.95
N VAL A 229 11.14 -8.50 -6.31
CA VAL A 229 10.52 -9.83 -6.41
C VAL A 229 9.11 -9.84 -5.81
N VAL A 230 8.93 -9.30 -4.59
CA VAL A 230 7.62 -9.21 -3.93
C VAL A 230 6.65 -8.39 -4.77
N GLY A 231 7.07 -7.21 -5.25
CA GLY A 231 6.21 -6.35 -6.08
C GLY A 231 5.79 -7.01 -7.40
N LEU A 232 6.68 -7.76 -8.05
CA LEU A 232 6.34 -8.49 -9.27
C LEU A 232 5.40 -9.67 -8.98
N LEU A 233 5.59 -10.39 -7.88
CA LEU A 233 4.70 -11.48 -7.48
C LEU A 233 3.29 -10.99 -7.17
N GLU A 234 3.16 -9.94 -6.37
CA GLU A 234 1.88 -9.31 -6.04
C GLU A 234 1.19 -8.81 -7.32
N SER A 235 1.93 -8.19 -8.24
CA SER A 235 1.38 -7.72 -9.52
C SER A 235 0.85 -8.88 -10.37
N LEU A 236 1.58 -9.99 -10.47
CA LEU A 236 1.11 -11.17 -11.22
C LEU A 236 -0.10 -11.85 -10.58
N MET A 237 -0.10 -12.01 -9.26
CA MET A 237 -1.24 -12.62 -8.57
C MET A 237 -2.48 -11.75 -8.72
N THR A 238 -2.32 -10.44 -8.62
CA THR A 238 -3.40 -9.49 -8.82
C THR A 238 -3.89 -9.50 -10.28
N SER A 239 -2.99 -9.61 -11.26
CA SER A 239 -3.41 -9.62 -12.67
C SER A 239 -4.27 -10.83 -12.98
N VAL A 240 -3.88 -12.01 -12.48
CA VAL A 240 -4.66 -13.24 -12.65
C VAL A 240 -6.06 -13.11 -12.05
N ILE A 241 -6.18 -12.52 -10.85
CA ILE A 241 -7.50 -12.28 -10.23
C ILE A 241 -8.35 -11.34 -11.08
N VAL A 242 -7.76 -10.28 -11.63
CA VAL A 242 -8.49 -9.34 -12.49
C VAL A 242 -8.88 -10.01 -13.82
N ASP A 243 -8.02 -10.86 -14.39
CA ASP A 243 -8.29 -11.68 -15.58
C ASP A 243 -9.49 -12.59 -15.35
N ASP A 244 -9.50 -13.32 -14.22
CA ASP A 244 -10.59 -14.22 -13.86
C ASP A 244 -11.92 -13.49 -13.59
N LEU A 245 -11.87 -12.26 -13.04
CA LEU A 245 -13.08 -11.47 -12.76
C LEU A 245 -13.68 -10.78 -13.98
N THR A 246 -12.88 -10.53 -15.01
CA THR A 246 -13.29 -9.76 -16.20
C THR A 246 -13.36 -10.59 -17.47
N ASP A 247 -12.96 -11.87 -17.41
CA ASP A 247 -12.85 -12.79 -18.54
C ASP A 247 -11.96 -12.23 -19.69
N THR A 248 -10.95 -11.42 -19.36
CA THR A 248 -10.00 -10.87 -20.35
C THR A 248 -8.56 -11.25 -20.00
N PRO A 249 -7.86 -12.06 -20.82
CA PRO A 249 -6.47 -12.44 -20.54
C PRO A 249 -5.51 -11.26 -20.80
N SER A 250 -4.47 -11.16 -19.97
CA SER A 250 -3.40 -10.16 -20.06
C SER A 250 -2.03 -10.71 -20.47
#